data_AF-A0A2N3TB21-F1
#
_entry.id   AF-A0A2N3TB21-F1
#
_cell.length_a   1.000
_cell.length_b   1.000
_cell.length_c   1.000
_cell.angle_alpha   90.00
_cell.angle_beta   90.00
_cell.angle_gamma   90.00
#
_symmetry.space_group_name_H-M   'P 1'
#
loop_
_entity.id
_entity.type
_entity.pdbx_description
1 polymer ?
#
loop_
_entity_poly.entity_id
_entity_poly.type
_entity_poly.pdbx_seq_one_letter_code
_entity_poly.pdbx_strand_id
1 'polypeptide(L)' 'MNYSKIKKIISILLVVIGAIAIISEISSVTKNYYVQSVGVVFLMLGVFLVNTNVKSKTKIDSDPYLEEEE' A
#
# COMPACT_ATOMS: atom_id res chain seq x y z
N MET A 1 -3.42 -6.11 20.09
CA MET A 1 -3.53 -5.06 19.05
C MET A 1 -3.78 -5.74 17.71
N ASN A 2 -4.78 -5.34 16.92
CA ASN A 2 -5.15 -6.06 15.70
C ASN A 2 -4.16 -5.73 14.55
N TYR A 3 -3.29 -6.68 14.20
CA TYR A 3 -2.24 -6.54 13.18
C TYR A 3 -2.74 -6.02 11.83
N SER A 4 -3.95 -6.39 11.43
CA SER A 4 -4.55 -5.90 10.18
C SER A 4 -4.87 -4.39 10.23
N LYS A 5 -5.35 -3.89 11.38
CA LYS A 5 -5.65 -2.47 11.57
C LYS A 5 -4.37 -1.62 11.57
N ILE A 6 -3.31 -2.10 12.24
CA ILE A 6 -2.01 -1.43 12.29
C ILE A 6 -1.40 -1.31 10.89
N LYS A 7 -1.38 -2.39 10.10
CA LYS A 7 -0.85 -2.37 8.73
C LYS A 7 -1.56 -1.35 7.85
N LYS A 8 -2.89 -1.23 7.99
CA LYS A 8 -3.68 -0.23 7.27
C LYS A 8 -3.30 1.20 7.67
N ILE A 9 -3.11 1.46 8.97
CA ILE A 9 -2.68 2.77 9.48
C ILE A 9 -1.30 3.14 8.95
N ILE A 10 -0.32 2.22 9.03
CA ILE A 10 1.03 2.44 8.52
C ILE A 10 1.01 2.74 7.02
N SER A 11 0.20 2.00 6.27
CA SER A 11 0.06 2.21 4.83
C SER A 11 -0.46 3.60 4.48
N ILE A 12 -1.51 4.06 5.18
CA ILE A 12 -2.04 5.42 5.01
C ILE A 12 -0.98 6.47 5.41
N LEU A 13 -0.24 6.23 6.49
CA LEU A 13 0.82 7.13 6.95
C LEU A 13 1.90 7.32 5.87
N LEU A 14 2.33 6.23 5.22
CA LEU A 14 3.31 6.27 4.13
C LEU A 14 2.80 7.11 2.95
N VAL A 15 1.52 6.96 2.58
CA VAL A 15 0.90 7.74 1.50
C VAL A 15 0.88 9.23 1.86
N VAL A 16 0.47 9.57 3.08
CA VAL A 16 0.39 10.97 3.53
C VAL A 16 1.77 11.62 3.56
N ILE A 17 2.78 10.94 4.11
CA ILE A 17 4.16 11.47 4.16
C ILE A 17 4.73 11.65 2.75
N GLY A 18 4.55 10.66 1.87
CA GLY A 18 5.01 10.74 0.48
C GLY A 18 4.35 11.90 -0.28
N ALA A 19 3.05 12.11 -0.08
CA ALA A 19 2.32 13.23 -0.67
C ALA A 19 2.85 14.58 -0.18
N ILE A 20 3.07 14.74 1.14
CA ILE A 20 3.62 15.97 1.72
C ILE A 20 5.03 16.25 1.17
N ALA A 21 5.89 15.24 1.07
CA ALA A 21 7.23 15.39 0.52
C ALA A 21 7.21 15.92 -0.92
N ILE A 22 6.33 15.39 -1.77
CA ILE A 22 6.18 15.86 -3.16
C ILE A 22 5.60 17.28 -3.21
N ILE A 23 4.54 17.58 -2.45
CA ILE A 23 3.92 18.91 -2.44
C ILE A 23 4.89 19.98 -1.94
N SER A 24 5.67 19.65 -0.90
CA SER A 24 6.72 20.52 -0.36
C SER A 24 7.76 20.85 -1.43
N GLU A 25 8.15 19.84 -2.21
CA GLU A 25 9.15 20.02 -3.28
C GLU A 25 8.60 20.79 -4.47
N ILE A 26 7.33 20.59 -4.84
CA ILE A 26 6.65 21.37 -5.88
C ILE A 26 6.58 22.85 -5.48
N SER A 27 6.32 23.13 -4.20
CA SER A 27 6.20 24.50 -3.66
C SER A 27 7.56 25.18 -3.44
N SER A 28 8.65 24.41 -3.39
CA SER A 28 10.00 24.93 -3.17
C SER A 28 10.56 25.64 -4.41
N VAL A 29 11.28 26.75 -4.19
CA VAL A 29 11.98 27.50 -5.25
C VAL A 29 13.27 26.78 -5.66
N THR A 30 13.97 26.16 -4.69
CA THR A 30 15.16 25.34 -4.92
C THR A 30 14.75 23.88 -5.00
N LYS A 31 14.85 23.31 -6.21
CA LYS A 31 14.43 21.93 -6.44
C LYS A 31 15.45 20.93 -5.89
N ASN A 32 15.01 20.11 -4.94
CA ASN A 32 15.70 18.94 -4.46
C ASN A 32 15.03 17.66 -4.97
N TYR A 33 15.51 17.20 -6.12
CA TYR A 33 14.99 16.00 -6.78
C TYR A 33 15.14 14.73 -5.92
N TYR A 34 16.11 14.67 -5.00
CA TYR A 34 16.24 13.52 -4.09
C TYR A 34 15.04 13.42 -3.14
N VAL A 35 14.58 14.56 -2.60
CA VAL A 35 13.39 14.61 -1.73
C VAL A 35 12.14 14.24 -2.53
N GLN A 36 12.03 14.70 -3.79
CA GLN A 36 10.96 14.30 -4.68
C GLN A 36 10.94 12.79 -4.94
N SER A 37 12.09 12.20 -5.29
CA SER A 37 12.22 10.76 -5.54
C SER A 37 11.87 9.92 -4.31
N VAL A 38 12.33 10.34 -3.12
CA VAL A 38 11.94 9.69 -1.86
C VAL A 38 10.43 9.77 -1.65
N GLY A 39 9.81 10.93 -1.90
CA GLY A 39 8.36 11.09 -1.83
C GLY A 39 7.60 10.11 -2.74
N VAL A 40 8.07 9.90 -3.97
CA VAL A 40 7.49 8.94 -4.93
C VAL A 40 7.63 7.50 -4.43
N VAL A 41 8.79 7.13 -3.89
CA VAL A 41 9.01 5.79 -3.33
C VAL A 41 8.06 5.51 -2.15
N PHE A 42 7.88 6.48 -1.26
CA PHE A 42 6.95 6.37 -0.14
C PHE A 42 5.49 6.22 -0.59
N LEU A 43 5.08 6.96 -1.64
CA LEU A 43 3.75 6.80 -2.24
C LEU A 43 3.56 5.41 -2.84
N MET A 44 4.51 4.94 -3.65
CA MET A 44 4.48 3.61 -4.26
C MET A 44 4.37 2.49 -3.21
N LEU A 45 5.18 2.57 -2.14
CA LEU A 45 5.15 1.61 -1.04
C LEU A 45 3.82 1.65 -0.27
N GLY A 46 3.31 2.84 0.04
CA GLY A 46 2.01 3.01 0.68
C GLY A 46 0.88 2.40 -0.16
N VAL A 47 0.80 2.76 -1.44
CA VAL A 47 -0.22 2.20 -2.36
C VAL A 47 -0.09 0.68 -2.47
N PHE A 48 1.13 0.15 -2.59
CA PHE A 48 1.37 -1.30 -2.60
C PHE A 48 0.87 -1.99 -1.32
N LEU A 49 1.13 -1.40 -0.15
CA LEU A 49 0.67 -1.92 1.14
C LEU A 49 -0.86 -1.84 1.32
N VAL A 50 -1.52 -0.83 0.74
CA VAL A 50 -2.99 -0.78 0.66
C VAL A 50 -3.50 -1.91 -0.23
N ASN A 51 -2.94 -2.06 -1.44
CA ASN A 51 -3.40 -3.03 -2.43
C ASN A 51 -3.18 -4.48 -2.00
N THR A 52 -2.08 -4.78 -1.32
CA THR A 52 -1.82 -6.12 -0.76
C THR A 52 -2.76 -6.50 0.39
N ASN A 53 -3.41 -5.52 1.05
CA ASN A 53 -4.45 -5.79 2.05
C ASN A 53 -5.84 -6.03 1.45
N VAL A 54 -6.02 -5.83 0.15
CA VAL A 54 -7.24 -6.26 -0.54
C VAL A 54 -7.18 -7.77 -0.58
N LYS A 55 -7.82 -8.42 0.41
CA LYS A 55 -7.99 -9.88 0.42
C LYS A 55 -8.42 -10.32 -0.98
N SER A 56 -7.70 -11.27 -1.56
CA SER A 56 -8.18 -11.94 -2.76
C SER A 56 -9.63 -12.36 -2.53
N LYS A 57 -10.54 -11.92 -3.41
CA LYS A 57 -11.90 -12.44 -3.47
C LYS A 57 -11.96 -13.86 -4.03
N THR A 58 -10.84 -14.59 -4.08
CA THR A 58 -10.89 -16.05 -4.18
C THR A 58 -11.50 -16.58 -2.90
N LYS A 59 -12.84 -16.61 -2.86
CA LYS A 59 -13.54 -17.69 -2.18
C LYS A 59 -13.00 -18.96 -2.84
N ILE A 60 -11.98 -19.55 -2.23
CA ILE A 60 -11.86 -21.00 -2.32
C ILE A 60 -13.07 -21.45 -1.50
N ASP A 61 -14.22 -21.53 -2.18
CA ASP A 61 -15.29 -22.42 -1.74
C ASP A 61 -14.60 -23.78 -1.75
N SER A 62 -14.13 -24.19 -0.58
CA SER A 62 -13.70 -25.55 -0.35
C SER A 62 -14.97 -26.39 -0.44
N ASP A 63 -15.41 -26.61 -1.66
CA ASP A 63 -16.47 -27.56 -1.96
C ASP A 63 -15.93 -28.93 -1.55
N PRO A 64 -16.48 -29.60 -0.52
CA PRO A 64 -15.95 -30.87 -0.02
C PRO A 64 -16.21 -32.05 -0.97
N TYR A 65 -16.82 -31.83 -2.14
CA TYR A 65 -17.33 -32.87 -3.02
C TYR A 65 -16.46 -33.12 -4.26
N LEU A 66 -15.16 -33.36 -4.07
CA LEU A 66 -14.42 -34.21 -5.01
C LEU A 66 -14.12 -35.54 -4.31
N GLU A 67 -15.21 -36.21 -3.93
CA GLU A 67 -15.25 -37.67 -3.90
C GLU A 67 -14.94 -38.19 -5.31
N GLU A 68 -14.02 -39.16 -5.36
CA GLU A 68 -13.92 -40.27 -6.30
C GLU A 68 -14.51 -40.11 -7.72
N GLU A 69 -13.66 -40.19 -8.76
CA GLU A 69 -13.73 -41.27 -9.76
C GLU A 69 -12.57 -41.20 -10.78
N GLU A 70 -11.96 -42.40 -10.95
CA GLU A 70 -10.99 -42.93 -11.96
C GLU A 70 -9.54 -42.40 -12.05
#